data_AF-A0A8T4DBI6-F1
#
_entry.id   AF-A0A8T4DBI6-F1
#
_cell.length_a   1.000
_cell.length_b   1.000
_cell.length_c   1.000
_cell.angle_alpha   90.00
_cell.angle_beta   90.00
_cell.angle_gamma   90.00
#
_symmetry.space_group_name_H-M   'P 1'
#
loop_
_entity.id
_entity.type
_entity.pdbx_description
1 polymer ?
#
loop_
_entity_poly.entity_id
_entity_poly.type
_entity_poly.pdbx_seq_one_letter_code
_entity_poly.pdbx_strand_id
1 'polypeptide(L)'
;MKKRFMLTLLIIVFGLAVIPSVGVAIDTESHFASNYNRTYTFGAEHVSYRFTHTLYTSVPPSLYDFYQSSSHRISRDSDYAKFVTPDVVRIIAENMRQAVSNRTRSDEDFANDVLTLVRQIPYSVSAYKYPVETIVENSGDCDVVSFLAASIMKAGGLDVVLLIYRGLPGSHMNVGVCLPYEPLSAPEIEPVGFEYTNKTYWVAECTPPRNWKVGHQPEIVASVKPVIISLKNCEESSPALVSSSLNNHLISSSISITPSLENSNVTEKESPLTISGSISPAFSGKKVVMYVSQDLSSGKILETDTDNFGNYSLTWNVTSTGTYYIRTSLVPFSNYAGSDSDLMTFFVRSHPQEVIWNGLYYEWGSGNIGYKTLSSKNVKDFLKSDLAGANISLSGDFIILKKEQTVTNSRQIITIPERVHAIGIGRGRRLMLTIPEQKVTVQESMQASNHFGFTLQNYNGNYSATVRLLNDSDVFQIEKQFDENNLTFMNASASIKENIWHRVVVKVSGNEITAELRGEHDGLLKEFAVSGETLDGNESGLLISCNPDTFLAFKNLKVVNLDQPPKSVDDVHLPERGLELLVSYVMFLMLLGLVGAAITYLRKGKRVRKAEL
;
A
#
# COMPACT_ATOMS: atom_id res chain seq x y z
N MET A 1 22.97 56.29 4.31
CA MET A 1 21.94 55.43 3.67
C MET A 1 21.76 54.10 4.41
N LYS A 2 21.48 54.11 5.73
CA LYS A 2 21.37 52.89 6.57
C LYS A 2 19.99 52.69 7.21
N LYS A 3 18.97 53.47 6.79
CA LYS A 3 17.61 53.43 7.39
C LYS A 3 16.48 53.01 6.44
N ARG A 4 16.80 52.52 5.22
CA ARG A 4 15.81 51.97 4.28
C ARG A 4 15.92 50.45 4.04
N PHE A 5 16.81 49.76 4.76
CA PHE A 5 17.03 48.32 4.58
C PHE A 5 16.35 47.45 5.65
N MET A 6 15.76 48.04 6.69
CA MET A 6 15.12 47.31 7.80
C MET A 6 13.60 47.23 7.76
N LEU A 7 12.93 47.93 6.84
CA LEU A 7 11.47 47.89 6.73
C LEU A 7 10.98 46.81 5.74
N THR A 8 11.86 46.32 4.86
CA THR A 8 11.54 45.23 3.91
C THR A 8 11.76 43.84 4.52
N LEU A 9 12.44 43.75 5.67
CA LEU A 9 12.68 42.49 6.39
C LEU A 9 11.54 42.11 7.36
N LEU A 10 10.63 43.04 7.67
CA LEU A 10 9.55 42.82 8.64
C LEU A 10 8.24 42.29 8.01
N ILE A 11 8.11 42.31 6.68
CA ILE A 11 6.94 41.77 5.96
C ILE A 11 7.18 40.31 5.52
N ILE A 12 8.40 39.79 5.65
CA ILE A 12 8.75 38.40 5.30
C ILE A 12 8.62 37.45 6.51
N VAL A 13 8.39 37.96 7.73
CA VAL A 13 8.36 37.16 8.97
C VAL A 13 6.94 36.96 9.56
N PHE A 14 5.89 37.54 8.97
CA PHE A 14 4.50 37.39 9.47
C PHE A 14 3.51 36.93 8.38
N GLY A 15 3.89 35.90 7.62
CA GLY A 15 3.02 35.17 6.69
C GLY A 15 3.05 33.68 6.98
N LEU A 16 2.84 33.31 8.25
CA LEU A 16 2.68 31.93 8.70
C LEU A 16 1.26 31.78 9.26
N ALA A 17 0.66 30.63 8.95
CA ALA A 17 -0.62 30.10 9.42
C ALA A 17 -1.85 30.46 8.58
N VAL A 18 -2.13 29.65 7.55
CA VAL A 18 -3.24 28.67 7.60
C VAL A 18 -2.78 27.43 6.84
N ILE A 19 -2.32 26.40 7.54
CA ILE A 19 -2.23 25.06 6.97
C ILE A 19 -3.62 24.46 7.17
N PRO A 20 -4.44 24.25 6.13
CA PRO A 20 -5.59 23.38 6.30
C PRO A 20 -5.01 22.01 6.65
N SER A 21 -5.40 21.51 7.82
CA SER A 21 -5.23 20.11 8.19
C SER A 21 -5.87 19.27 7.09
N VAL A 22 -5.05 18.77 6.16
CA VAL A 22 -5.44 17.75 5.21
C VAL A 22 -5.65 16.50 6.05
N GLY A 23 -6.91 16.27 6.43
CA GLY A 23 -7.32 14.94 6.84
C GLY A 23 -6.95 14.00 5.71
N VAL A 24 -6.11 13.02 6.00
CA VAL A 24 -5.88 11.90 5.11
C VAL A 24 -7.21 11.16 5.04
N ALA A 25 -8.05 11.52 4.08
CA ALA A 25 -9.13 10.67 3.63
C ALA A 25 -8.45 9.49 2.95
N ILE A 26 -8.42 8.36 3.64
CA ILE A 26 -8.10 7.08 3.02
C ILE A 26 -9.31 6.80 2.11
N ASP A 27 -9.16 7.13 0.83
CA ASP A 27 -10.17 6.85 -0.18
C ASP A 27 -10.21 5.33 -0.38
N THR A 28 -11.00 4.63 0.43
CA THR A 28 -11.25 3.19 0.26
C THR A 28 -12.32 3.00 -0.84
N GLU A 29 -12.05 3.55 -2.03
CA GLU A 29 -12.74 3.15 -3.23
C GLU A 29 -12.19 1.77 -3.63
N SER A 30 -12.83 0.68 -3.16
CA SER A 30 -12.57 -0.69 -3.65
C SER A 30 -13.14 -0.87 -5.07
N HIS A 31 -12.68 -0.03 -5.99
CA HIS A 31 -12.71 -0.36 -7.41
C HIS A 31 -11.62 -1.41 -7.61
N PHE A 32 -11.89 -2.44 -8.44
CA PHE A 32 -10.84 -3.31 -8.96
C PHE A 32 -9.68 -2.42 -9.34
N ALA A 33 -8.58 -2.43 -8.59
CA ALA A 33 -7.47 -1.55 -8.92
C ALA A 33 -6.91 -2.13 -10.22
N SER A 34 -7.31 -1.51 -11.33
CA SER A 34 -6.83 -1.87 -12.64
C SER A 34 -5.32 -1.69 -12.63
N ASN A 35 -4.61 -2.58 -13.31
CA ASN A 35 -3.16 -2.48 -13.35
C ASN A 35 -2.71 -1.11 -13.85
N TYR A 36 -1.58 -0.65 -13.32
CA TYR A 36 -0.93 0.55 -13.81
C TYR A 36 -0.23 0.24 -15.13
N ASN A 37 -0.79 0.76 -16.22
CA ASN A 37 -0.26 0.54 -17.57
C ASN A 37 0.63 1.72 -18.01
N ARG A 38 1.78 1.41 -18.62
CA ARG A 38 2.67 2.40 -19.26
C ARG A 38 3.13 1.92 -20.63
N THR A 39 3.35 2.89 -21.51
CA THR A 39 3.84 2.65 -22.87
C THR A 39 5.10 3.46 -23.09
N TYR A 40 6.15 2.80 -23.56
CA TYR A 40 7.43 3.44 -23.91
C TYR A 40 7.77 3.14 -25.37
N THR A 41 8.60 3.98 -25.97
CA THR A 41 9.09 3.79 -27.34
C THR A 41 10.61 3.80 -27.39
N PHE A 42 11.22 2.93 -28.19
CA PHE A 42 12.68 2.91 -28.37
C PHE A 42 13.04 2.38 -29.76
N GLY A 43 14.29 2.56 -30.19
CA GLY A 43 14.76 2.11 -31.49
C GLY A 43 15.82 3.05 -32.08
N ALA A 44 16.38 2.67 -33.23
CA ALA A 44 17.41 3.45 -33.88
C ALA A 44 16.90 4.09 -35.17
N GLU A 45 17.34 5.32 -35.40
CA GLU A 45 17.26 5.96 -36.70
C GLU A 45 18.56 5.68 -37.46
N HIS A 46 18.47 4.93 -38.55
CA HIS A 46 19.54 4.81 -39.52
C HIS A 46 19.23 5.71 -40.72
N VAL A 47 20.25 6.17 -41.43
CA VAL A 47 20.13 7.09 -42.59
C VAL A 47 19.17 6.57 -43.68
N SER A 48 18.92 5.25 -43.71
CA SER A 48 18.10 4.60 -44.74
C SER A 48 16.84 3.90 -44.20
N TYR A 49 16.69 3.74 -42.88
CA TYR A 49 15.51 3.12 -42.27
C TYR A 49 15.36 3.57 -40.81
N ARG A 50 14.12 3.82 -40.39
CA ARG A 50 13.75 3.99 -38.98
C ARG A 50 13.00 2.74 -38.55
N PHE A 51 13.43 2.13 -37.46
CA PHE A 51 12.63 1.13 -36.77
C PHE A 51 12.33 1.67 -35.37
N THR A 52 11.06 1.60 -35.00
CA THR A 52 10.58 1.99 -33.68
C THR A 52 9.87 0.80 -33.08
N HIS A 53 10.24 0.45 -31.86
CA HIS A 53 9.55 -0.51 -31.02
C HIS A 53 8.71 0.21 -29.99
N THR A 54 7.54 -0.36 -29.71
CA THR A 54 6.67 0.09 -28.62
C THR A 54 6.69 -0.98 -27.54
N LEU A 55 7.00 -0.59 -26.31
CA LEU A 55 6.98 -1.46 -25.15
C LEU A 55 5.74 -1.15 -24.31
N TYR A 56 4.89 -2.14 -24.13
CA TYR A 56 3.77 -2.07 -23.21
C TYR A 56 4.19 -2.69 -21.89
N THR A 57 3.85 -2.05 -20.78
CA THR A 57 4.13 -2.53 -19.42
C THR A 57 2.89 -2.42 -18.55
N SER A 58 2.74 -3.35 -17.60
CA SER A 58 1.59 -3.41 -16.70
C SER A 58 2.02 -3.90 -15.32
N VAL A 59 1.67 -3.13 -14.28
CA VAL A 59 2.02 -3.40 -12.88
C VAL A 59 0.75 -3.67 -12.08
N PRO A 60 0.60 -4.86 -11.48
CA PRO A 60 -0.49 -5.13 -10.53
C PRO A 60 -0.36 -4.28 -9.26
N PRO A 61 -1.46 -3.78 -8.68
CA PRO A 61 -1.43 -2.95 -7.48
C PRO A 61 -0.70 -3.58 -6.29
N SER A 62 -0.83 -4.89 -6.07
CA SER A 62 -0.15 -5.63 -5.00
C SER A 62 1.36 -5.51 -5.08
N LEU A 63 1.92 -5.51 -6.30
CA LEU A 63 3.35 -5.35 -6.52
C LEU A 63 3.79 -3.92 -6.21
N TYR A 64 2.97 -2.92 -6.54
CA TYR A 64 3.23 -1.53 -6.15
C TYR A 64 3.16 -1.36 -4.63
N ASP A 65 2.12 -1.86 -3.98
CA ASP A 65 1.93 -1.83 -2.52
C ASP A 65 3.11 -2.49 -1.78
N PHE A 66 3.64 -3.60 -2.32
CA PHE A 66 4.83 -4.26 -1.79
C PHE A 66 6.08 -3.36 -1.79
N TYR A 67 6.35 -2.65 -2.90
CA TYR A 67 7.52 -1.76 -2.97
C TYR A 67 7.31 -0.43 -2.21
N GLN A 68 6.09 0.10 -2.19
CA GLN A 68 5.71 1.26 -1.36
C GLN A 68 5.97 1.01 0.14
N SER A 69 5.70 -0.21 0.59
CA SER A 69 5.90 -0.61 1.98
C SER A 69 7.30 -1.16 2.28
N SER A 70 8.14 -1.30 1.26
CA SER A 70 9.54 -1.68 1.42
C SER A 70 10.36 -0.52 1.99
N SER A 71 11.53 -0.79 2.57
CA SER A 71 12.28 0.26 3.26
C SER A 71 12.99 1.22 2.29
N HIS A 72 12.59 2.49 2.23
CA HIS A 72 13.32 3.52 1.49
C HIS A 72 14.49 4.16 2.26
N ARG A 73 14.80 3.71 3.48
CA ARG A 73 15.83 4.32 4.33
C ARG A 73 17.25 4.12 3.78
N ILE A 74 18.00 5.20 3.63
CA ILE A 74 19.43 5.17 3.25
C ILE A 74 20.26 5.63 4.44
N SER A 75 21.24 4.83 4.85
CA SER A 75 22.19 5.19 5.92
C SER A 75 23.61 5.40 5.40
N ARG A 76 23.95 4.84 4.23
CA ARG A 76 25.25 4.95 3.55
C ARG A 76 25.10 4.70 2.04
N ASP A 77 26.08 5.12 1.25
CA ASP A 77 26.03 5.05 -0.21
C ASP A 77 25.85 3.61 -0.76
N SER A 78 26.39 2.60 -0.08
CA SER A 78 26.17 1.20 -0.50
C SER A 78 24.70 0.79 -0.45
N ASP A 79 23.87 1.47 0.34
CA ASP A 79 22.45 1.15 0.47
C ASP A 79 21.67 1.55 -0.79
N TYR A 80 22.23 2.37 -1.70
CA TYR A 80 21.60 2.67 -3.00
C TYR A 80 21.41 1.41 -3.86
N ALA A 81 22.29 0.42 -3.72
CA ALA A 81 22.22 -0.82 -4.51
C ALA A 81 20.90 -1.58 -4.30
N LYS A 82 20.23 -1.42 -3.15
CA LYS A 82 18.95 -2.09 -2.86
C LYS A 82 17.81 -1.63 -3.77
N PHE A 83 17.85 -0.39 -4.27
CA PHE A 83 16.83 0.13 -5.18
C PHE A 83 17.02 -0.40 -6.60
N VAL A 84 18.13 -1.08 -6.88
CA VAL A 84 18.27 -1.83 -8.12
C VAL A 84 17.65 -3.20 -7.91
N THR A 85 16.55 -3.48 -8.59
CA THR A 85 15.77 -4.71 -8.47
C THR A 85 15.63 -5.39 -9.84
N PRO A 86 16.65 -6.13 -10.31
CA PRO A 86 16.66 -6.66 -11.67
C PRO A 86 15.56 -7.68 -11.95
N ASP A 87 15.25 -8.54 -10.96
CA ASP A 87 14.30 -9.64 -11.14
C ASP A 87 12.89 -9.13 -11.49
N VAL A 88 12.39 -8.10 -10.80
CA VAL A 88 11.04 -7.56 -11.03
C VAL A 88 10.84 -6.99 -12.43
N VAL A 89 11.90 -6.49 -13.08
CA VAL A 89 11.86 -5.92 -14.44
C VAL A 89 12.41 -6.89 -15.50
N ARG A 90 12.61 -8.16 -15.18
CA ARG A 90 13.24 -9.13 -16.10
C ARG A 90 12.52 -9.27 -17.44
N ILE A 91 11.18 -9.29 -17.46
CA ILE A 91 10.41 -9.41 -18.72
C ILE A 91 10.60 -8.17 -19.61
N ILE A 92 10.73 -6.97 -19.02
CA ILE A 92 11.08 -5.74 -19.76
C ILE A 92 12.44 -5.92 -20.43
N ALA A 93 13.44 -6.37 -19.68
CA ALA A 93 14.79 -6.55 -20.18
C ALA A 93 14.87 -7.62 -21.29
N GLU A 94 14.15 -8.73 -21.15
CA GLU A 94 14.05 -9.80 -22.15
C GLU A 94 13.46 -9.28 -23.47
N ASN A 95 12.35 -8.54 -23.41
CA ASN A 95 11.71 -7.95 -24.60
C ASN A 95 12.63 -6.96 -25.32
N MET A 96 13.33 -6.11 -24.56
CA MET A 96 14.28 -5.16 -25.12
C MET A 96 15.53 -5.84 -25.70
N ARG A 97 16.03 -6.90 -25.05
CA ARG A 97 17.12 -7.73 -25.58
C ARG A 97 16.74 -8.41 -26.90
N GLN A 98 15.52 -8.92 -27.00
CA GLN A 98 15.02 -9.54 -28.22
C GLN A 98 15.10 -8.59 -29.42
N ALA A 99 14.74 -7.31 -29.22
CA ALA A 99 14.73 -6.27 -30.25
C ALA A 99 16.11 -5.91 -30.82
N VAL A 100 17.20 -6.24 -30.11
CA VAL A 100 18.58 -5.92 -30.51
C VAL A 100 19.46 -7.15 -30.73
N SER A 101 18.92 -8.35 -30.49
CA SER A 101 19.68 -9.62 -30.43
C SER A 101 20.50 -9.96 -31.69
N ASN A 102 20.02 -9.50 -32.84
CA ASN A 102 20.57 -9.70 -34.17
C ASN A 102 21.50 -8.57 -34.65
N ARG A 103 21.82 -7.60 -33.78
CA ARG A 103 22.76 -6.50 -34.07
C ARG A 103 24.18 -6.85 -33.62
N THR A 104 25.17 -6.34 -34.35
CA THR A 104 26.60 -6.58 -34.08
C THR A 104 27.06 -6.06 -32.73
N ARG A 105 26.42 -5.00 -32.21
CA ARG A 105 26.77 -4.36 -30.94
C ARG A 105 25.61 -4.39 -29.94
N SER A 106 24.95 -5.55 -29.87
CA SER A 106 23.71 -5.76 -29.12
C SER A 106 23.76 -5.35 -27.64
N ASP A 107 24.91 -5.40 -26.96
CA ASP A 107 25.06 -4.91 -25.58
C ASP A 107 24.98 -3.38 -25.46
N GLU A 108 25.61 -2.67 -26.39
CA GLU A 108 25.58 -1.21 -26.42
C GLU A 108 24.24 -0.72 -26.97
N ASP A 109 23.70 -1.38 -27.98
CA ASP A 109 22.35 -1.10 -28.50
C ASP A 109 21.30 -1.30 -27.41
N PHE A 110 21.38 -2.40 -26.65
CA PHE A 110 20.50 -2.64 -25.51
C PHE A 110 20.62 -1.53 -24.46
N ALA A 111 21.83 -1.18 -24.04
CA ALA A 111 22.03 -0.12 -23.05
C ALA A 111 21.49 1.24 -23.55
N ASN A 112 21.72 1.58 -24.81
CA ASN A 112 21.20 2.81 -25.43
C ASN A 112 19.67 2.81 -25.56
N ASP A 113 19.05 1.67 -25.85
CA ASP A 113 17.59 1.52 -25.89
C ASP A 113 16.99 1.67 -24.48
N VAL A 114 17.64 1.13 -23.44
CA VAL A 114 17.24 1.36 -22.03
C VAL A 114 17.33 2.83 -21.65
N LEU A 115 18.40 3.53 -22.05
CA LEU A 115 18.53 4.97 -21.84
C LEU A 115 17.42 5.76 -22.55
N THR A 116 17.02 5.32 -23.74
CA THR A 116 15.89 5.94 -24.47
C THR A 116 14.57 5.72 -23.74
N LEU A 117 14.36 4.54 -23.15
CA LEU A 117 13.18 4.22 -22.35
C LEU A 117 13.08 5.12 -21.12
N VAL A 118 14.11 5.15 -20.26
CA VAL A 118 14.01 5.86 -18.96
C VAL A 118 13.93 7.37 -19.12
N ARG A 119 14.48 7.95 -20.19
CA ARG A 119 14.38 9.39 -20.47
C ARG A 119 12.99 9.86 -20.90
N GLN A 120 12.07 8.95 -21.19
CA GLN A 120 10.66 9.30 -21.42
C GLN A 120 9.92 9.60 -20.10
N ILE A 121 10.52 9.27 -18.95
CA ILE A 121 9.95 9.54 -17.63
C ILE A 121 10.19 11.02 -17.27
N PRO A 122 9.13 11.80 -16.97
CA PRO A 122 9.25 13.18 -16.55
C PRO A 122 10.15 13.38 -15.33
N TYR A 123 11.14 14.26 -15.48
CA TYR A 123 12.07 14.61 -14.41
C TYR A 123 11.37 15.44 -13.33
N SER A 124 11.35 14.96 -12.09
CA SER A 124 10.90 15.73 -10.93
C SER A 124 11.71 15.36 -9.69
N VAL A 125 12.07 16.36 -8.88
CA VAL A 125 12.80 16.12 -7.61
C VAL A 125 11.90 15.30 -6.69
N SER A 126 12.41 14.17 -6.21
CA SER A 126 11.58 13.20 -5.49
C SER A 126 12.34 12.49 -4.37
N ALA A 127 11.61 11.73 -3.56
CA ALA A 127 12.24 10.75 -2.68
C ALA A 127 12.73 9.56 -3.52
N TYR A 128 13.62 8.74 -2.95
CA TYR A 128 14.04 7.48 -3.59
C TYR A 128 12.84 6.58 -3.86
N LYS A 129 12.85 5.90 -5.01
CA LYS A 129 11.79 4.99 -5.45
C LYS A 129 12.40 3.73 -6.02
N TYR A 130 11.73 2.61 -5.81
CA TYR A 130 12.00 1.36 -6.51
C TYR A 130 11.55 1.46 -7.99
N PRO A 131 12.09 0.59 -8.88
CA PRO A 131 11.72 0.55 -10.29
C PRO A 131 10.21 0.42 -10.54
N VAL A 132 9.51 -0.35 -9.71
CA VAL A 132 8.05 -0.52 -9.78
C VAL A 132 7.33 0.79 -9.50
N GLU A 133 7.67 1.48 -8.41
CA GLU A 133 7.12 2.80 -8.07
C GLU A 133 7.43 3.81 -9.18
N THR A 134 8.63 3.75 -9.76
CA THR A 134 9.05 4.64 -10.86
C THR A 134 8.17 4.47 -12.10
N ILE A 135 7.85 3.23 -12.48
CA ILE A 135 6.96 2.94 -13.61
C ILE A 135 5.53 3.39 -13.29
N VAL A 136 5.02 3.07 -12.10
CA VAL A 136 3.66 3.40 -11.66
C VAL A 136 3.46 4.91 -11.56
N GLU A 137 4.34 5.63 -10.89
CA GLU A 137 4.20 7.07 -10.69
C GLU A 137 4.63 7.87 -11.92
N ASN A 138 5.41 7.25 -12.83
CA ASN A 138 5.93 7.88 -14.04
C ASN A 138 6.62 9.23 -13.75
N SER A 139 7.41 9.29 -12.69
CA SER A 139 8.21 10.47 -12.37
C SER A 139 9.35 10.16 -11.41
N GLY A 140 10.47 10.85 -11.60
CA GLY A 140 11.62 10.77 -10.69
C GLY A 140 12.78 11.66 -11.13
N ASP A 141 13.77 11.81 -10.26
CA ASP A 141 15.01 12.53 -10.48
C ASP A 141 16.15 11.58 -10.86
N CYS A 142 17.39 12.09 -10.89
CA CYS A 142 18.55 11.42 -11.49
C CYS A 142 18.84 10.02 -10.94
N ASP A 143 18.63 9.82 -9.64
CA ASP A 143 18.80 8.56 -8.95
C ASP A 143 17.66 7.57 -9.25
N VAL A 144 16.41 8.01 -9.16
CA VAL A 144 15.22 7.19 -9.44
C VAL A 144 15.27 6.59 -10.84
N VAL A 145 15.55 7.41 -11.87
CA VAL A 145 15.66 6.89 -13.25
C VAL A 145 16.92 6.04 -13.46
N SER A 146 17.98 6.29 -12.69
CA SER A 146 19.19 5.46 -12.71
C SER A 146 18.96 4.09 -12.08
N PHE A 147 18.15 3.99 -11.02
CA PHE A 147 17.77 2.70 -10.41
C PHE A 147 16.99 1.84 -11.39
N LEU A 148 16.01 2.42 -12.09
CA LEU A 148 15.25 1.73 -13.14
C LEU A 148 16.17 1.29 -14.29
N ALA A 149 17.01 2.19 -14.81
CA ALA A 149 17.94 1.87 -15.90
C ALA A 149 18.91 0.74 -15.50
N ALA A 150 19.53 0.84 -14.33
CA ALA A 150 20.44 -0.17 -13.82
C ALA A 150 19.74 -1.53 -13.63
N SER A 151 18.49 -1.53 -13.17
CA SER A 151 17.70 -2.75 -12.97
C SER A 151 17.44 -3.45 -14.30
N ILE A 152 16.97 -2.72 -15.31
CA ILE A 152 16.72 -3.27 -16.64
C ILE A 152 18.02 -3.75 -17.30
N MET A 153 19.09 -2.95 -17.25
CA MET A 153 20.38 -3.31 -17.86
C MET A 153 20.98 -4.57 -17.22
N LYS A 154 20.95 -4.66 -15.88
CA LYS A 154 21.45 -5.82 -15.13
C LYS A 154 20.59 -7.06 -15.39
N ALA A 155 19.26 -6.92 -15.45
CA ALA A 155 18.35 -8.01 -15.80
C ALA A 155 18.58 -8.54 -17.23
N GLY A 156 18.96 -7.65 -18.14
CA GLY A 156 19.38 -8.00 -19.50
C GLY A 156 20.81 -8.56 -19.60
N GLY A 157 21.46 -8.86 -18.47
CA GLY A 157 22.77 -9.51 -18.43
C GLY A 157 23.99 -8.58 -18.58
N LEU A 158 23.81 -7.26 -18.51
CA LEU A 158 24.95 -6.34 -18.47
C LEU A 158 25.56 -6.28 -17.06
N ASP A 159 26.87 -6.05 -16.98
CA ASP A 159 27.58 -5.73 -15.74
C ASP A 159 27.51 -4.21 -15.52
N VAL A 160 26.92 -3.80 -14.40
CA VAL A 160 26.45 -2.44 -14.14
C VAL A 160 26.83 -1.97 -12.74
N VAL A 161 27.15 -0.69 -12.60
CA VAL A 161 27.37 0.03 -11.33
C VAL A 161 26.56 1.32 -11.30
N LEU A 162 26.33 1.89 -10.12
CA LEU A 162 25.86 3.27 -10.00
C LEU A 162 27.05 4.22 -9.86
N LEU A 163 26.93 5.41 -10.45
CA LEU A 163 27.92 6.48 -10.40
C LEU A 163 27.32 7.69 -9.69
N ILE A 164 27.87 8.05 -8.52
CA ILE A 164 27.37 9.17 -7.69
C ILE A 164 28.36 10.33 -7.72
N TYR A 165 27.92 11.47 -8.23
CA TYR A 165 28.70 12.71 -8.30
C TYR A 165 28.32 13.64 -7.14
N ARG A 166 29.07 13.58 -6.03
CA ARG A 166 28.81 14.39 -4.82
C ARG A 166 29.36 15.82 -4.90
N GLY A 167 30.27 16.11 -5.83
CA GLY A 167 30.98 17.39 -5.95
C GLY A 167 30.19 18.53 -6.62
N LEU A 168 28.87 18.37 -6.80
CA LEU A 168 28.02 19.29 -7.53
C LEU A 168 26.93 19.88 -6.63
N PRO A 169 26.46 21.12 -6.87
CA PRO A 169 25.26 21.64 -6.23
C PRO A 169 24.06 20.75 -6.60
N GLY A 170 23.55 19.98 -5.64
CA GLY A 170 22.43 19.06 -5.83
C GLY A 170 22.78 17.57 -5.95
N SER A 171 24.07 17.21 -6.04
CA SER A 171 24.55 15.87 -6.42
C SER A 171 23.93 15.34 -7.73
N HIS A 172 24.54 14.33 -8.35
CA HIS A 172 23.98 13.69 -9.56
C HIS A 172 24.22 12.19 -9.50
N MET A 173 23.31 11.40 -10.06
CA MET A 173 23.48 9.95 -10.18
C MET A 173 23.26 9.50 -11.62
N ASN A 174 24.11 8.58 -12.06
CA ASN A 174 24.02 7.90 -13.34
C ASN A 174 24.36 6.42 -13.20
N VAL A 175 24.28 5.72 -14.32
CA VAL A 175 24.71 4.33 -14.44
C VAL A 175 26.10 4.27 -15.09
N GLY A 176 26.91 3.31 -14.66
CA GLY A 176 28.13 2.88 -15.34
C GLY A 176 27.94 1.49 -15.91
N VAL A 177 28.21 1.29 -17.19
CA VAL A 177 27.98 0.02 -17.90
C VAL A 177 29.30 -0.54 -18.41
N CYS A 178 29.61 -1.77 -18.05
CA CYS A 178 30.74 -2.49 -18.62
C CYS A 178 30.33 -3.10 -19.96
N LEU A 179 31.06 -2.75 -21.02
CA LEU A 179 30.85 -3.29 -22.36
C LEU A 179 32.09 -4.07 -22.80
N PRO A 180 31.96 -5.09 -23.66
CA PRO A 180 33.10 -5.84 -24.19
C PRO A 180 33.97 -5.04 -25.17
N TYR A 181 33.56 -3.82 -25.52
CA TYR A 181 34.22 -2.91 -26.43
C TYR A 181 34.00 -1.46 -26.00
N GLU A 182 34.87 -0.56 -26.46
CA GLU A 182 34.68 0.89 -26.32
C GLU A 182 33.43 1.34 -27.10
N PRO A 183 32.50 2.10 -26.49
CA PRO A 183 31.23 2.48 -27.13
C PRO A 183 31.44 3.41 -28.33
N LEU A 184 30.56 3.30 -29.32
CA LEU A 184 30.59 4.15 -30.50
C LEU A 184 30.01 5.52 -30.15
N SER A 185 30.90 6.46 -29.88
CA SER A 185 30.54 7.87 -29.79
C SER A 185 30.65 8.55 -31.16
N ALA A 186 29.99 9.70 -31.32
CA ALA A 186 30.21 10.54 -32.49
C ALA A 186 31.71 10.86 -32.61
N PRO A 187 32.29 11.04 -33.82
CA PRO A 187 33.74 11.24 -34.00
C PRO A 187 34.36 12.38 -33.18
N GLU A 188 33.52 13.32 -32.71
CA GLU A 188 33.91 14.52 -31.96
C GLU A 188 33.76 14.37 -30.44
N ILE A 189 33.32 13.20 -29.95
CA ILE A 189 33.09 12.93 -28.52
C ILE A 189 33.88 11.69 -28.13
N GLU A 190 34.93 11.87 -27.32
CA GLU A 190 35.61 10.73 -26.70
C GLU A 190 34.71 10.11 -25.62
N PRO A 191 34.54 8.78 -25.61
CA PRO A 191 33.73 8.12 -24.60
C PRO A 191 34.39 8.19 -23.22
N VAL A 192 33.58 8.48 -22.21
CA VAL A 192 34.01 8.60 -20.81
C VAL A 192 33.66 7.31 -20.06
N GLY A 193 34.66 6.72 -19.40
CA GLY A 193 34.51 5.55 -18.55
C GLY A 193 35.38 5.63 -17.30
N PHE A 194 35.03 4.83 -16.30
CA PHE A 194 35.75 4.75 -15.03
C PHE A 194 36.20 3.31 -14.75
N GLU A 195 37.47 3.15 -14.38
CA GLU A 195 38.03 1.87 -13.99
C GLU A 195 37.53 1.44 -12.60
N TYR A 196 36.98 0.24 -12.53
CA TYR A 196 36.57 -0.40 -11.28
C TYR A 196 36.73 -1.91 -11.38
N THR A 197 37.41 -2.52 -10.40
CA THR A 197 37.64 -3.98 -10.36
C THR A 197 38.23 -4.57 -11.67
N ASN A 198 39.19 -3.86 -12.28
CA ASN A 198 39.84 -4.21 -13.57
C ASN A 198 38.89 -4.27 -14.77
N LYS A 199 37.80 -3.49 -14.72
CA LYS A 199 36.86 -3.29 -15.83
C LYS A 199 36.59 -1.81 -16.01
N THR A 200 36.42 -1.39 -17.26
CA THR A 200 35.95 -0.04 -17.59
C THR A 200 34.43 0.01 -17.58
N TYR A 201 33.87 0.90 -16.75
CA TYR A 201 32.44 1.18 -16.73
C TYR A 201 32.17 2.52 -17.45
N TRP A 202 31.56 2.45 -18.62
CA TRP A 202 31.24 3.60 -19.46
C TRP A 202 30.02 4.36 -18.91
N VAL A 203 30.09 5.69 -18.93
CA VAL A 203 29.00 6.55 -18.42
C VAL A 203 27.74 6.34 -19.25
N ALA A 204 26.62 6.10 -18.57
CA ALA A 204 25.30 6.01 -19.16
C ALA A 204 24.39 7.04 -18.48
N GLU A 205 24.29 8.22 -19.08
CA GLU A 205 23.51 9.35 -18.55
C GLU A 205 22.01 9.08 -18.67
N CYS A 206 21.31 8.96 -17.55
CA CYS A 206 19.91 8.54 -17.54
C CYS A 206 18.91 9.69 -17.69
N THR A 207 19.34 10.94 -17.54
CA THR A 207 18.43 12.10 -17.49
C THR A 207 18.27 12.82 -18.85
N PRO A 208 17.07 13.40 -19.13
CA PRO A 208 16.87 14.32 -20.25
C PRO A 208 17.70 15.62 -20.06
N PRO A 209 17.87 16.49 -21.08
CA PRO A 209 17.13 16.58 -22.34
C PRO A 209 17.87 16.06 -23.58
N ARG A 210 19.16 15.70 -23.48
CA ARG A 210 19.91 15.25 -24.65
C ARG A 210 19.78 13.74 -24.86
N ASN A 211 19.85 13.32 -26.12
CA ASN A 211 19.90 11.91 -26.47
C ASN A 211 21.32 11.34 -26.31
N TRP A 212 21.83 11.36 -25.07
CA TRP A 212 23.15 10.83 -24.76
C TRP A 212 23.23 9.33 -25.09
N LYS A 213 24.37 8.88 -25.59
CA LYS A 213 24.65 7.45 -25.77
C LYS A 213 25.60 7.00 -24.67
N VAL A 214 25.73 5.69 -24.47
CA VAL A 214 26.75 5.15 -23.56
C VAL A 214 28.12 5.70 -23.95
N GLY A 215 28.91 6.11 -22.97
CA GLY A 215 30.17 6.83 -23.13
C GLY A 215 30.00 8.35 -23.14
N HIS A 216 28.81 8.91 -23.40
CA HIS A 216 28.63 10.35 -23.33
C HIS A 216 28.43 10.82 -21.88
N GLN A 217 28.95 12.01 -21.57
CA GLN A 217 28.85 12.62 -20.24
C GLN A 217 28.44 14.11 -20.36
N PRO A 218 27.54 14.62 -19.50
CA PRO A 218 27.26 16.05 -19.42
C PRO A 218 28.48 16.85 -18.93
N GLU A 219 28.68 18.03 -19.51
CA GLU A 219 29.81 18.92 -19.15
C GLU A 219 29.83 19.30 -17.65
N ILE A 220 28.65 19.42 -17.03
CA ILE A 220 28.53 19.75 -15.61
C ILE A 220 29.18 18.73 -14.68
N VAL A 221 29.20 17.44 -15.06
CA VAL A 221 29.81 16.37 -14.25
C VAL A 221 31.25 16.04 -14.70
N ALA A 222 31.73 16.61 -15.81
CA ALA A 222 33.05 16.27 -16.39
C ALA A 222 34.24 16.60 -15.47
N SER A 223 34.09 17.55 -14.55
CA SER A 223 35.12 17.93 -13.59
C SER A 223 35.11 17.13 -12.28
N VAL A 224 34.16 16.21 -12.11
CA VAL A 224 33.92 15.50 -10.85
C VAL A 224 34.07 13.99 -11.07
N LYS A 225 34.90 13.34 -10.26
CA LYS A 225 34.99 11.88 -10.24
C LYS A 225 33.82 11.29 -9.42
N PRO A 226 33.09 10.29 -9.93
CA PRO A 226 32.01 9.67 -9.19
C PRO A 226 32.50 8.70 -8.12
N VAL A 227 31.69 8.53 -7.09
CA VAL A 227 31.75 7.36 -6.21
C VAL A 227 31.04 6.21 -6.92
N ILE A 228 31.70 5.06 -7.03
CA ILE A 228 31.18 3.87 -7.71
C ILE A 228 30.51 2.96 -6.68
N ILE A 229 29.23 2.65 -6.88
CA ILE A 229 28.47 1.72 -6.04
C ILE A 229 28.28 0.41 -6.80
N SER A 230 28.84 -0.66 -6.23
CA SER A 230 28.70 -2.00 -6.77
C SER A 230 27.29 -2.55 -6.56
N LEU A 231 26.76 -3.24 -7.57
CA LEU A 231 25.46 -3.92 -7.54
C LEU A 231 25.56 -5.40 -7.13
N LYS A 232 26.58 -5.76 -6.34
CA LYS A 232 26.73 -7.12 -5.77
C LYS A 232 25.70 -7.43 -4.69
N ASN A 233 25.20 -6.40 -4.00
CA ASN A 233 24.22 -6.53 -2.91
C ASN A 233 22.87 -5.91 -3.32
N CYS A 234 22.54 -5.96 -4.61
CA CYS A 234 21.23 -5.52 -5.06
C CYS A 234 20.16 -6.53 -4.61
N GLU A 235 18.89 -6.13 -4.64
CA GLU A 235 17.80 -7.04 -4.29
C GLU A 235 17.56 -8.00 -5.46
N GLU A 236 17.73 -9.31 -5.21
CA GLU A 236 17.73 -10.34 -6.25
C GLU A 236 16.40 -11.08 -6.38
N SER A 237 15.49 -10.97 -5.40
CA SER A 237 14.21 -11.67 -5.41
C SER A 237 13.04 -10.69 -5.39
N SER A 238 12.07 -10.89 -6.28
CA SER A 238 10.80 -10.18 -6.27
C SER A 238 9.64 -11.17 -6.13
N PRO A 239 8.58 -10.85 -5.35
CA PRO A 239 7.42 -11.74 -5.22
C PRO A 239 6.67 -11.92 -6.55
N ALA A 240 6.63 -10.88 -7.37
CA ALA A 240 6.03 -10.91 -8.70
C ALA A 240 6.88 -10.10 -9.70
N LEU A 241 6.39 -9.96 -10.94
CA LEU A 241 7.11 -9.34 -12.05
C LEU A 241 6.26 -8.23 -12.69
N VAL A 242 6.92 -7.22 -13.26
CA VAL A 242 6.26 -6.28 -14.17
C VAL A 242 5.97 -7.00 -15.49
N SER A 243 4.71 -6.96 -15.91
CA SER A 243 4.30 -7.51 -17.20
C SER A 243 4.88 -6.65 -18.32
N SER A 244 5.35 -7.26 -19.40
CA SER A 244 5.80 -6.49 -20.57
C SER A 244 5.57 -7.24 -21.88
N SER A 245 5.26 -6.49 -22.94
CA SER A 245 5.12 -7.01 -24.31
C SER A 245 5.69 -6.02 -25.33
N LEU A 246 6.33 -6.55 -26.37
CA LEU A 246 6.93 -5.79 -27.46
C LEU A 246 5.97 -5.70 -28.66
N ASN A 247 5.73 -4.47 -29.13
CA ASN A 247 4.91 -4.09 -30.29
C ASN A 247 3.42 -4.48 -30.24
N ASN A 248 2.99 -5.25 -29.24
CA ASN A 248 1.61 -5.69 -29.08
C ASN A 248 1.12 -5.39 -27.66
N HIS A 249 -0.14 -5.00 -27.52
CA HIS A 249 -0.76 -4.84 -26.21
C HIS A 249 -0.75 -6.15 -25.42
N LEU A 250 -0.62 -6.03 -24.10
CA LEU A 250 -0.78 -7.15 -23.18
C LEU A 250 -2.23 -7.63 -23.19
N ILE A 251 -2.42 -8.95 -23.14
CA ILE A 251 -3.76 -9.55 -22.98
C ILE A 251 -4.14 -9.52 -21.51
N SER A 252 -5.37 -9.10 -21.19
CA SER A 252 -5.87 -9.11 -19.82
C SER A 252 -6.03 -10.54 -19.29
N SER A 253 -5.67 -10.74 -18.03
CA SER A 253 -6.01 -11.93 -17.24
C SER A 253 -6.83 -11.51 -16.01
N SER A 254 -7.46 -12.47 -15.35
CA SER A 254 -8.08 -12.25 -14.04
C SER A 254 -7.81 -13.41 -13.10
N ILE A 255 -7.90 -13.14 -11.80
CA ILE A 255 -7.76 -14.11 -10.73
C ILE A 255 -8.88 -13.87 -9.71
N SER A 256 -9.55 -14.94 -9.29
CA SER A 256 -10.59 -14.91 -8.25
C SER A 256 -10.00 -15.29 -6.90
N ILE A 257 -10.66 -14.90 -5.80
CA ILE A 257 -10.27 -15.23 -4.43
C ILE A 257 -11.50 -15.68 -3.61
N THR A 258 -11.36 -16.80 -2.91
CA THR A 258 -12.39 -17.42 -2.09
C THR A 258 -11.76 -18.03 -0.83
N PRO A 259 -12.22 -17.63 0.37
CA PRO A 259 -11.75 -18.22 1.60
C PRO A 259 -12.50 -19.50 1.96
N SER A 260 -11.85 -20.35 2.73
CA SER A 260 -12.45 -21.51 3.37
C SER A 260 -11.67 -21.88 4.63
N LEU A 261 -12.33 -22.52 5.59
CA LEU A 261 -11.66 -23.11 6.75
C LEU A 261 -11.62 -24.62 6.58
N GLU A 262 -10.46 -25.21 6.85
CA GLU A 262 -10.33 -26.67 6.88
C GLU A 262 -10.73 -27.25 8.24
N ASN A 263 -11.43 -28.39 8.19
CA ASN A 263 -11.72 -29.23 9.34
C ASN A 263 -10.42 -29.85 9.85
N SER A 264 -9.71 -29.12 10.71
CA SER A 264 -8.51 -29.62 11.36
C SER A 264 -8.87 -30.23 12.72
N ASN A 265 -8.58 -31.52 12.88
CA ASN A 265 -8.50 -32.20 14.19
C ASN A 265 -7.28 -31.72 15.02
N VAL A 266 -6.77 -30.53 14.73
CA VAL A 266 -5.47 -30.04 15.20
C VAL A 266 -5.69 -29.19 16.44
N THR A 267 -4.93 -29.55 17.46
CA THR A 267 -4.78 -28.90 18.77
C THR A 267 -4.88 -27.36 18.72
N GLU A 268 -5.67 -26.83 19.66
CA GLU A 268 -6.17 -25.47 19.98
C GLU A 268 -5.36 -24.19 19.64
N LYS A 269 -4.18 -24.22 18.99
CA LYS A 269 -3.35 -23.02 18.79
C LYS A 269 -3.27 -22.45 17.37
N GLU A 270 -3.67 -23.20 16.34
CA GLU A 270 -3.61 -22.71 14.96
C GLU A 270 -4.96 -22.87 14.26
N SER A 271 -5.35 -21.83 13.51
CA SER A 271 -6.55 -21.86 12.68
C SER A 271 -6.14 -21.75 11.22
N PRO A 272 -6.10 -22.88 10.48
CA PRO A 272 -5.71 -22.87 9.07
C PRO A 272 -6.81 -22.19 8.25
N LEU A 273 -6.46 -21.06 7.61
CA LEU A 273 -7.29 -20.36 6.64
C LEU A 273 -6.79 -20.73 5.24
N THR A 274 -7.65 -21.39 4.47
CA THR A 274 -7.34 -21.77 3.09
C THR A 274 -7.93 -20.72 2.14
N ILE A 275 -7.08 -20.09 1.35
CA ILE A 275 -7.41 -19.15 0.29
C ILE A 275 -7.26 -19.86 -1.04
N SER A 276 -8.33 -19.89 -1.82
CA SER A 276 -8.37 -20.58 -3.11
C SER A 276 -9.02 -19.70 -4.18
N GLY A 277 -8.88 -20.10 -5.43
CA GLY A 277 -9.54 -19.43 -6.54
C GLY A 277 -9.13 -20.04 -7.86
N SER A 278 -9.44 -19.32 -8.93
CA SER A 278 -9.12 -19.71 -10.30
C SER A 278 -8.72 -18.50 -11.14
N ILE A 279 -7.92 -18.77 -12.17
CA ILE A 279 -7.48 -17.77 -13.14
C ILE A 279 -8.27 -17.88 -14.45
N SER A 280 -8.43 -16.75 -15.13
CA SER A 280 -8.97 -16.69 -16.48
C SER A 280 -8.01 -15.93 -17.40
N PRO A 281 -7.64 -16.51 -18.57
CA PRO A 281 -7.94 -17.88 -19.00
C PRO A 281 -7.26 -18.94 -18.12
N ALA A 282 -7.85 -20.13 -18.09
CA ALA A 282 -7.35 -21.26 -17.33
C ALA A 282 -6.03 -21.79 -17.93
N PHE A 283 -4.97 -21.78 -17.12
CA PHE A 283 -3.66 -22.32 -17.47
C PHE A 283 -3.03 -23.03 -16.28
N SER A 284 -2.27 -24.09 -16.57
CA SER A 284 -1.53 -24.85 -15.57
C SER A 284 -0.13 -24.30 -15.30
N GLY A 285 0.36 -24.53 -14.08
CA GLY A 285 1.73 -24.19 -13.67
C GLY A 285 1.99 -22.69 -13.67
N LYS A 286 0.97 -21.87 -13.42
CA LYS A 286 1.10 -20.41 -13.32
C LYS A 286 1.25 -20.02 -11.87
N LYS A 287 2.28 -19.22 -11.60
CA LYS A 287 2.60 -18.77 -10.24
C LYS A 287 1.55 -17.77 -9.74
N VAL A 288 1.03 -18.05 -8.56
CA VAL A 288 0.13 -17.20 -7.79
C VAL A 288 0.79 -16.84 -6.47
N VAL A 289 0.72 -15.57 -6.13
CA VAL A 289 1.32 -14.98 -4.93
C VAL A 289 0.21 -14.46 -4.04
N MET A 290 0.23 -14.82 -2.76
CA MET A 290 -0.67 -14.27 -1.75
C MET A 290 0.07 -13.32 -0.83
N TYR A 291 -0.44 -12.11 -0.72
CA TYR A 291 0.03 -11.07 0.18
C TYR A 291 -0.91 -11.00 1.38
N VAL A 292 -0.36 -11.08 2.60
CA VAL A 292 -1.12 -11.00 3.87
C VAL A 292 -0.52 -9.93 4.77
N SER A 293 -1.21 -8.80 4.95
CA SER A 293 -0.74 -7.67 5.77
C SER A 293 -1.71 -7.29 6.89
N GLN A 294 -1.25 -6.61 7.95
CA GLN A 294 -2.13 -6.09 9.03
C GLN A 294 -2.34 -4.57 8.99
N ASP A 295 -1.51 -3.88 8.21
CA ASP A 295 -1.41 -2.43 8.12
C ASP A 295 -1.22 -1.98 6.67
N LEU A 296 -1.54 -2.86 5.70
CA LEU A 296 -1.27 -2.66 4.28
C LEU A 296 0.22 -2.53 3.94
N SER A 297 1.14 -2.85 4.87
CA SER A 297 2.58 -2.90 4.62
C SER A 297 3.04 -4.31 4.20
N SER A 298 4.34 -4.47 3.89
CA SER A 298 4.94 -5.71 3.37
C SER A 298 4.70 -6.87 4.33
N GLY A 299 3.65 -7.60 3.99
CA GLY A 299 3.09 -8.66 4.80
C GLY A 299 3.80 -10.00 4.59
N LYS A 300 3.20 -11.07 5.12
CA LYS A 300 3.63 -12.43 4.81
C LYS A 300 3.28 -12.74 3.34
N ILE A 301 4.26 -13.26 2.62
CA ILE A 301 4.10 -13.72 1.22
C ILE A 301 4.05 -15.24 1.21
N LEU A 302 3.09 -15.80 0.48
CA LEU A 302 3.00 -17.23 0.18
C LEU A 302 2.84 -17.40 -1.33
N GLU A 303 3.36 -18.50 -1.87
CA GLU A 303 3.34 -18.78 -3.29
C GLU A 303 2.82 -20.20 -3.57
N THR A 304 2.10 -20.36 -4.68
CA THR A 304 1.68 -21.64 -5.22
C THR A 304 1.65 -21.57 -6.74
N ASP A 305 1.55 -22.72 -7.40
CA ASP A 305 1.23 -22.79 -8.82
C ASP A 305 -0.22 -23.24 -9.04
N THR A 306 -0.79 -22.88 -10.19
CA THR A 306 -2.10 -23.34 -10.62
C THR A 306 -2.10 -24.80 -11.07
N ASP A 307 -3.20 -25.50 -10.82
CA ASP A 307 -3.46 -26.87 -11.29
C ASP A 307 -3.77 -26.94 -12.80
N ASN A 308 -4.10 -28.13 -13.31
CA ASN A 308 -4.41 -28.34 -14.74
C ASN A 308 -5.63 -27.57 -15.26
N PHE A 309 -6.47 -27.04 -14.37
CA PHE A 309 -7.68 -26.30 -14.67
C PHE A 309 -7.56 -24.80 -14.35
N GLY A 310 -6.38 -24.32 -13.96
CA GLY A 310 -6.17 -22.93 -13.58
C GLY A 310 -6.66 -22.59 -12.17
N ASN A 311 -6.93 -23.58 -11.31
CA ASN A 311 -7.27 -23.33 -9.91
C ASN A 311 -6.00 -23.27 -9.05
N TYR A 312 -6.07 -22.56 -7.94
CA TYR A 312 -4.99 -22.49 -6.96
C TYR A 312 -5.54 -22.58 -5.53
N SER A 313 -4.70 -22.98 -4.58
CA SER A 313 -5.05 -23.05 -3.16
C SER A 313 -3.81 -22.83 -2.29
N LEU A 314 -3.94 -22.03 -1.24
CA LEU A 314 -2.89 -21.65 -0.30
C LEU A 314 -3.45 -21.70 1.12
N THR A 315 -2.78 -22.40 2.02
CA THR A 315 -3.17 -22.46 3.43
C THR A 315 -2.26 -21.58 4.28
N TRP A 316 -2.87 -20.66 5.02
CA TRP A 316 -2.18 -19.82 5.98
C TRP A 316 -2.65 -20.13 7.40
N ASN A 317 -1.71 -20.57 8.26
CA ASN A 317 -1.99 -20.75 9.68
C ASN A 317 -1.98 -19.40 10.39
N VAL A 318 -3.16 -18.98 10.85
CA VAL A 318 -3.29 -17.72 11.58
C VAL A 318 -2.91 -17.93 13.04
N THR A 319 -1.89 -17.20 13.48
CA THR A 319 -1.28 -17.33 14.81
C THR A 319 -1.63 -16.19 15.77
N SER A 320 -2.18 -15.09 15.25
CA SER A 320 -2.50 -13.90 16.04
C SER A 320 -3.83 -13.31 15.65
N THR A 321 -4.44 -12.59 16.59
CA THR A 321 -5.68 -11.87 16.37
C THR A 321 -5.44 -10.54 15.67
N GLY A 322 -6.48 -10.02 15.04
CA GLY A 322 -6.47 -8.70 14.43
C GLY A 322 -7.15 -8.67 13.07
N THR A 323 -7.02 -7.53 12.41
CA THR A 323 -7.46 -7.30 11.05
C THR A 323 -6.31 -7.60 10.08
N TYR A 324 -6.60 -8.38 9.05
CA TYR A 324 -5.66 -8.73 8.00
C TYR A 324 -6.24 -8.36 6.64
N TYR A 325 -5.39 -7.94 5.71
CA TYR A 325 -5.71 -7.67 4.33
C TYR A 325 -5.03 -8.72 3.47
N ILE A 326 -5.82 -9.47 2.71
CA ILE A 326 -5.34 -10.55 1.87
C ILE A 326 -5.69 -10.25 0.42
N ARG A 327 -4.71 -10.37 -0.46
CA ARG A 327 -4.89 -10.30 -1.90
C ARG A 327 -4.04 -11.39 -2.56
N THR A 328 -4.56 -11.97 -3.62
CA THR A 328 -3.81 -12.90 -4.48
C THR A 328 -3.48 -12.22 -5.80
N SER A 329 -2.30 -12.51 -6.34
CA SER A 329 -1.80 -11.92 -7.58
C SER A 329 -1.27 -13.02 -8.49
N LEU A 330 -1.72 -13.00 -9.73
CA LEU A 330 -1.24 -13.85 -10.81
C LEU A 330 0.01 -13.21 -11.42
N VAL A 331 1.14 -13.91 -11.38
CA VAL A 331 2.37 -13.47 -12.04
C VAL A 331 2.17 -13.50 -13.56
N PRO A 332 2.67 -12.51 -14.32
CA PRO A 332 2.52 -12.47 -15.77
C PRO A 332 3.11 -13.72 -16.44
N PHE A 333 2.50 -14.13 -17.55
CA PHE A 333 2.96 -15.27 -18.34
C PHE A 333 2.64 -15.09 -19.83
N SER A 334 3.54 -15.55 -20.70
CA SER A 334 3.44 -15.32 -22.15
C SER A 334 3.20 -13.83 -22.46
N ASN A 335 2.05 -13.51 -23.06
CA ASN A 335 1.59 -12.16 -23.38
C ASN A 335 0.44 -11.67 -22.47
N TYR A 336 0.11 -12.43 -21.42
CA TYR A 336 -0.89 -12.04 -20.43
C TYR A 336 -0.27 -11.15 -19.37
N ALA A 337 -0.91 -10.01 -19.10
CA ALA A 337 -0.58 -9.21 -17.94
C ALA A 337 -0.88 -10.00 -16.66
N GLY A 338 -0.05 -9.83 -15.64
CA GLY A 338 -0.40 -10.26 -14.28
C GLY A 338 -1.68 -9.57 -13.81
N SER A 339 -2.36 -10.12 -12.82
CA SER A 339 -3.62 -9.54 -12.33
C SER A 339 -3.78 -9.79 -10.84
N ASP A 340 -4.49 -8.88 -10.18
CA ASP A 340 -4.81 -8.96 -8.78
C ASP A 340 -6.25 -9.41 -8.57
N SER A 341 -6.48 -10.18 -7.51
CA SER A 341 -7.83 -10.45 -7.02
C SER A 341 -8.38 -9.24 -6.28
N ASP A 342 -9.66 -9.29 -5.92
CA ASP A 342 -10.23 -8.37 -4.95
C ASP A 342 -9.39 -8.36 -3.66
N LEU A 343 -9.25 -7.19 -3.04
CA LEU A 343 -8.69 -7.07 -1.70
C LEU A 343 -9.73 -7.55 -0.70
N MET A 344 -9.32 -8.45 0.18
CA MET A 344 -10.20 -9.05 1.16
C MET A 344 -9.74 -8.75 2.57
N THR A 345 -10.64 -8.19 3.38
CA THR A 345 -10.36 -7.82 4.77
C THR A 345 -10.87 -8.92 5.68
N PHE A 346 -9.97 -9.56 6.42
CA PHE A 346 -10.25 -10.61 7.38
C PHE A 346 -10.13 -10.08 8.80
N PHE A 347 -11.03 -10.51 9.66
CA PHE A 347 -10.93 -10.33 11.09
C PHE A 347 -10.79 -11.69 11.77
N VAL A 348 -9.78 -11.79 12.64
CA VAL A 348 -9.49 -13.00 13.42
C VAL A 348 -9.50 -12.64 14.90
N ARG A 349 -10.45 -13.22 15.66
CA ARG A 349 -10.55 -13.04 17.11
C ARG A 349 -9.80 -14.15 17.85
N SER A 350 -9.35 -13.87 19.08
CA SER A 350 -8.76 -14.89 19.95
C SER A 350 -9.87 -15.69 20.57
N HIS A 351 -9.69 -17.00 20.61
CA HIS A 351 -10.32 -17.85 21.60
C HIS A 351 -10.12 -17.21 22.98
N PRO A 352 -11.18 -16.92 23.76
CA PRO A 352 -11.03 -16.36 25.10
C PRO A 352 -10.48 -17.45 26.04
N GLN A 353 -9.18 -17.73 25.99
CA GLN A 353 -8.57 -18.75 26.87
C GLN A 353 -8.11 -18.21 28.24
N GLU A 354 -8.13 -16.89 28.49
CA GLU A 354 -7.70 -16.37 29.79
C GLU A 354 -8.68 -15.38 30.39
N VAL A 355 -9.50 -15.87 31.31
CA VAL A 355 -10.12 -15.05 32.35
C VAL A 355 -9.01 -14.64 33.33
N ILE A 356 -8.45 -13.43 33.18
CA ILE A 356 -7.47 -12.90 34.12
C ILE A 356 -8.20 -12.43 35.37
N TRP A 357 -7.99 -13.13 36.50
CA TRP A 357 -8.55 -12.79 37.80
C TRP A 357 -7.82 -11.60 38.41
N ASN A 358 -8.45 -10.42 38.43
CA ASN A 358 -8.01 -9.30 39.27
C ASN A 358 -8.78 -9.38 40.59
N GLY A 359 -8.05 -9.38 41.72
CA GLY A 359 -8.58 -9.80 43.01
C GLY A 359 -9.79 -9.05 43.55
N LEU A 360 -10.39 -9.64 44.60
CA LEU A 360 -11.53 -9.12 45.36
C LEU A 360 -11.23 -7.73 45.94
N TYR A 361 -11.89 -6.70 45.43
CA TYR A 361 -12.08 -5.45 46.16
C TYR A 361 -13.28 -5.61 47.09
N TYR A 362 -13.04 -5.68 48.39
CA TYR A 362 -14.09 -5.53 49.40
C TYR A 362 -14.28 -4.03 49.70
N GLU A 363 -15.20 -3.38 48.99
CA GLU A 363 -15.85 -2.18 49.51
C GLU A 363 -17.21 -2.58 50.12
N TRP A 364 -17.49 -2.06 51.31
CA TRP A 364 -18.66 -2.38 52.12
C TRP A 364 -19.97 -2.24 51.31
N GLY A 365 -20.61 -3.38 51.00
CA GLY A 365 -22.05 -3.41 50.68
C GLY A 365 -22.51 -4.24 49.47
N SER A 366 -21.65 -4.56 48.50
CA SER A 366 -22.03 -5.48 47.41
C SER A 366 -20.79 -6.11 46.77
N GLY A 367 -20.71 -7.45 46.79
CA GLY A 367 -19.63 -8.18 46.13
C GLY A 367 -19.90 -8.28 44.63
N ASN A 368 -19.42 -7.31 43.84
CA ASN A 368 -19.39 -7.45 42.39
C ASN A 368 -18.09 -8.15 41.95
N ILE A 369 -18.23 -9.31 41.32
CA ILE A 369 -17.13 -10.04 40.69
C ILE A 369 -16.82 -9.34 39.36
N GLY A 370 -15.76 -8.54 39.32
CA GLY A 370 -15.31 -7.86 38.11
C GLY A 370 -14.34 -8.73 37.32
N TYR A 371 -14.81 -9.34 36.22
CA TYR A 371 -13.92 -9.93 35.21
C TYR A 371 -13.52 -8.85 34.20
N LYS A 372 -12.23 -8.73 33.92
CA LYS A 372 -11.78 -7.89 32.80
C LYS A 372 -11.76 -8.78 31.57
N THR A 373 -12.77 -8.67 30.71
CA THR A 373 -12.66 -9.18 29.33
C THR A 373 -11.42 -8.54 28.71
N LEU A 374 -10.61 -9.33 27.99
CA LEU A 374 -9.50 -8.76 27.22
C LEU A 374 -10.12 -7.76 26.25
N SER A 375 -10.03 -6.48 26.63
CA SER A 375 -10.35 -5.36 25.77
C SER A 375 -9.64 -5.62 24.46
N SER A 376 -10.44 -5.61 23.40
CA SER A 376 -10.07 -5.78 22.01
C SER A 376 -9.22 -4.59 21.56
N LYS A 377 -8.02 -4.48 22.15
CA LYS A 377 -7.15 -3.30 22.17
C LYS A 377 -6.66 -2.85 20.78
N ASN A 378 -7.04 -3.58 19.73
CA ASN A 378 -6.64 -3.39 18.33
C ASN A 378 -7.83 -3.51 17.34
N VAL A 379 -9.09 -3.34 17.76
CA VAL A 379 -10.22 -3.30 16.80
C VAL A 379 -10.12 -1.98 16.03
N LYS A 380 -9.58 -2.06 14.81
CA LYS A 380 -9.71 -1.00 13.82
C LYS A 380 -11.09 -1.10 13.18
N ASP A 381 -11.72 0.04 12.91
CA ASP A 381 -12.89 0.10 12.03
C ASP A 381 -12.50 -0.50 10.66
N PHE A 382 -13.28 -1.44 10.13
CA PHE A 382 -13.04 -2.06 8.83
C PHE A 382 -13.21 -1.05 7.70
N LEU A 383 -14.16 -0.16 7.87
CA LEU A 383 -14.39 1.01 7.06
C LEU A 383 -14.85 2.13 7.98
N LYS A 384 -14.29 3.32 7.78
CA LYS A 384 -14.81 4.57 8.35
C LYS A 384 -14.68 5.65 7.30
N SER A 385 -15.81 6.21 6.89
CA SER A 385 -15.87 7.28 5.91
C SER A 385 -16.73 8.41 6.44
N ASP A 386 -16.16 9.60 6.50
CA ASP A 386 -16.90 10.83 6.79
C ASP A 386 -17.40 11.41 5.47
N LEU A 387 -18.69 11.72 5.42
CA LEU A 387 -19.41 12.02 4.19
C LEU A 387 -20.16 13.34 4.35
N ALA A 388 -19.96 14.21 3.37
CA ALA A 388 -20.71 15.44 3.23
C ALA A 388 -21.81 15.27 2.16
N GLY A 389 -23.02 15.70 2.48
CA GLY A 389 -24.16 15.72 1.55
C GLY A 389 -25.34 14.85 2.00
N ALA A 390 -26.46 14.99 1.29
CA ALA A 390 -27.57 14.05 1.34
C ALA A 390 -27.32 12.90 0.34
N ASN A 391 -28.07 11.80 0.41
CA ASN A 391 -28.04 10.72 -0.58
C ASN A 391 -26.73 9.89 -0.59
N ILE A 392 -26.55 9.07 0.44
CA ILE A 392 -25.38 8.21 0.64
C ILE A 392 -25.77 6.75 0.50
N SER A 393 -24.87 5.93 -0.06
CA SER A 393 -24.99 4.47 -0.09
C SER A 393 -23.72 3.82 0.45
N LEU A 394 -23.82 3.06 1.55
CA LEU A 394 -22.80 2.14 2.04
C LEU A 394 -23.16 0.72 1.55
N SER A 395 -22.21 0.02 0.94
CA SER A 395 -22.43 -1.37 0.53
C SER A 395 -21.19 -2.23 0.77
N GLY A 396 -21.39 -3.52 0.93
CA GLY A 396 -20.31 -4.48 1.12
C GLY A 396 -20.79 -5.91 1.08
N ASP A 397 -19.89 -6.81 0.69
CA ASP A 397 -20.11 -8.25 0.76
C ASP A 397 -19.34 -8.79 1.99
N PHE A 398 -19.96 -9.68 2.76
CA PHE A 398 -19.31 -10.33 3.91
C PHE A 398 -19.62 -11.83 3.97
N ILE A 399 -18.74 -12.58 4.63
CA ILE A 399 -18.90 -14.00 4.92
C ILE A 399 -18.44 -14.30 6.34
N ILE A 400 -19.22 -15.13 7.05
CA ILE A 400 -18.87 -15.65 8.38
C ILE A 400 -18.41 -17.09 8.17
N LEU A 401 -17.12 -17.36 8.35
CA LEU A 401 -16.55 -18.69 8.24
C LEU A 401 -16.48 -19.35 9.61
N LYS A 402 -16.93 -20.60 9.69
CA LYS A 402 -16.93 -21.37 10.95
C LYS A 402 -16.28 -22.73 10.75
N LYS A 403 -15.52 -23.17 11.76
CA LYS A 403 -15.06 -24.56 11.88
C LYS A 403 -16.26 -25.45 12.19
N GLU A 404 -16.39 -26.63 11.59
CA GLU A 404 -17.47 -27.59 11.94
C GLU A 404 -17.25 -28.24 13.33
N GLN A 405 -16.94 -27.45 14.35
CA GLN A 405 -16.92 -27.92 15.73
C GLN A 405 -18.34 -27.84 16.29
N THR A 406 -18.83 -28.98 16.77
CA THR A 406 -19.97 -29.04 17.66
C THR A 406 -19.58 -28.30 18.94
N VAL A 407 -20.19 -27.14 19.17
CA VAL A 407 -20.08 -26.42 20.45
C VAL A 407 -20.72 -27.30 21.50
N THR A 408 -19.94 -28.18 22.13
CA THR A 408 -20.31 -28.73 23.43
C THR A 408 -20.19 -27.59 24.42
N ASN A 409 -21.33 -27.12 24.94
CA ASN A 409 -21.40 -26.23 26.10
C ASN A 409 -20.49 -26.76 27.20
N SER A 410 -19.25 -26.29 27.25
CA SER A 410 -18.27 -26.81 28.18
C SER A 410 -18.49 -26.07 29.50
N ARG A 411 -19.03 -26.78 30.49
CA ARG A 411 -19.03 -26.25 31.86
C ARG A 411 -17.58 -26.25 32.34
N GLN A 412 -16.96 -25.08 32.41
CA GLN A 412 -15.61 -24.97 32.96
C GLN A 412 -15.70 -24.91 34.49
N ILE A 413 -15.11 -25.90 35.16
CA ILE A 413 -14.96 -25.92 36.61
C ILE A 413 -13.62 -25.26 36.93
N ILE A 414 -13.65 -24.01 37.38
CA ILE A 414 -12.47 -23.30 37.86
C ILE A 414 -12.22 -23.75 39.28
N THR A 415 -11.04 -24.34 39.54
CA THR A 415 -10.60 -24.71 40.89
C THR A 415 -9.69 -23.61 41.42
N ILE A 416 -10.20 -22.83 42.37
CA ILE A 416 -9.43 -21.84 43.13
C ILE A 416 -8.67 -22.62 44.21
N PRO A 417 -7.33 -22.68 44.16
CA PRO A 417 -6.55 -23.46 45.12
C PRO A 417 -6.64 -22.86 46.53
N GLU A 418 -6.49 -23.72 47.53
CA GLU A 418 -6.42 -23.33 48.95
C GLU A 418 -5.36 -22.23 49.15
N ARG A 419 -5.70 -21.17 49.88
CA ARG A 419 -4.78 -20.07 50.21
C ARG A 419 -4.74 -19.81 51.70
N VAL A 420 -3.53 -19.78 52.26
CA VAL A 420 -3.31 -19.40 53.66
C VAL A 420 -2.95 -17.92 53.72
N HIS A 421 -3.74 -17.13 54.44
CA HIS A 421 -3.50 -15.72 54.70
C HIS A 421 -3.06 -15.49 56.14
N ALA A 422 -1.92 -14.84 56.33
CA ALA A 422 -1.45 -14.45 57.66
C ALA A 422 -2.02 -13.07 58.04
N ILE A 423 -2.99 -13.04 58.94
CA ILE A 423 -3.54 -11.79 59.48
C ILE A 423 -2.73 -11.40 60.72
N GLY A 424 -2.13 -10.21 60.69
CA GLY A 424 -1.39 -9.67 61.81
C GLY A 424 -2.36 -9.18 62.89
N ILE A 425 -2.32 -9.80 64.07
CA ILE A 425 -2.99 -9.29 65.27
C ILE A 425 -1.89 -8.73 66.19
N GLY A 426 -2.08 -7.49 66.68
CA GLY A 426 -1.05 -6.73 67.39
C GLY A 426 -0.29 -7.51 68.48
N ARG A 427 0.97 -7.12 68.73
CA ARG A 427 1.99 -7.80 69.56
C ARG A 427 2.57 -9.09 68.95
N GLY A 428 2.89 -9.06 67.65
CA GLY A 428 3.72 -10.08 67.01
C GLY A 428 3.06 -11.45 66.81
N ARG A 429 1.74 -11.57 67.00
CA ARG A 429 1.00 -12.81 66.73
C ARG A 429 0.41 -12.76 65.32
N ARG A 430 0.61 -13.83 64.55
CA ARG A 430 -0.01 -14.00 63.22
C ARG A 430 -1.07 -15.07 63.33
N LEU A 431 -2.30 -14.74 62.95
CA LEU A 431 -3.37 -15.72 62.76
C LEU A 431 -3.26 -16.24 61.32
N MET A 432 -3.16 -17.55 61.15
CA MET A 432 -3.22 -18.16 59.82
C MET A 432 -4.66 -18.49 59.50
N LEU A 433 -5.23 -17.79 58.52
CA LEU A 433 -6.55 -18.04 57.98
C LEU A 433 -6.39 -18.89 56.71
N THR A 434 -6.83 -20.14 56.77
CA THR A 434 -6.86 -21.01 55.61
C THR A 434 -8.19 -20.83 54.86
N ILE A 435 -8.12 -20.33 53.64
CA ILE A 435 -9.25 -20.28 52.71
C ILE A 435 -9.22 -21.59 51.92
N PRO A 436 -10.21 -22.48 52.08
CA PRO A 436 -10.23 -23.78 51.43
C PRO A 436 -10.36 -23.65 49.91
N GLU A 437 -9.94 -24.69 49.20
CA GLU A 437 -10.14 -24.81 47.74
C GLU A 437 -11.62 -24.58 47.39
N GLN A 438 -11.88 -23.72 46.40
CA GLN A 438 -13.23 -23.45 45.90
C GLN A 438 -13.34 -23.87 44.45
N LYS A 439 -14.31 -24.72 44.15
CA LYS A 439 -14.67 -25.08 42.77
C LYS A 439 -15.84 -24.22 42.33
N VAL A 440 -15.59 -23.30 41.42
CA VAL A 440 -16.60 -22.45 40.81
C VAL A 440 -16.93 -23.02 39.44
N THR A 441 -18.19 -23.40 39.24
CA THR A 441 -18.68 -23.75 37.90
C THR A 441 -19.03 -22.45 37.20
N VAL A 442 -18.22 -22.05 36.24
CA VAL A 442 -18.55 -20.91 35.38
C VAL A 442 -19.32 -21.48 34.19
N GLN A 443 -20.59 -21.11 34.08
CA GLN A 443 -21.31 -21.29 32.84
C GLN A 443 -20.75 -20.24 31.88
N GLU A 444 -20.27 -20.64 30.69
CA GLU A 444 -19.94 -19.69 29.62
C GLU A 444 -21.23 -18.95 29.19
N SER A 445 -21.66 -17.97 29.97
CA SER A 445 -22.83 -17.14 29.67
C SER A 445 -22.52 -15.66 29.71
N MET A 446 -21.25 -15.27 29.81
CA MET A 446 -20.85 -13.89 29.49
C MET A 446 -20.56 -13.86 28.00
N GLN A 447 -21.62 -13.64 27.22
CA GLN A 447 -21.54 -13.21 25.83
C GLN A 447 -20.69 -11.94 25.78
N ALA A 448 -19.38 -12.06 25.59
CA ALA A 448 -18.63 -10.97 25.00
C ALA A 448 -19.35 -10.65 23.68
N SER A 449 -19.70 -9.39 23.44
CA SER A 449 -20.42 -8.98 22.24
C SER A 449 -19.69 -9.52 21.00
N ASN A 450 -20.29 -10.53 20.38
CA ASN A 450 -19.82 -11.06 19.11
C ASN A 450 -20.68 -10.42 18.04
N HIS A 451 -20.69 -9.10 18.03
CA HIS A 451 -21.50 -8.35 17.10
C HIS A 451 -20.58 -7.51 16.23
N PHE A 452 -20.89 -7.46 14.95
CA PHE A 452 -20.39 -6.40 14.09
C PHE A 452 -21.58 -5.67 13.50
N GLY A 453 -21.34 -4.42 13.12
CA GLY A 453 -22.38 -3.57 12.58
C GLY A 453 -21.92 -2.79 11.38
N PHE A 454 -22.88 -2.55 10.49
CA PHE A 454 -22.82 -1.46 9.52
C PHE A 454 -23.59 -0.32 10.15
N THR A 455 -22.89 0.69 10.65
CA THR A 455 -23.52 1.84 11.29
C THR A 455 -23.37 3.07 10.42
N LEU A 456 -24.38 3.91 10.46
CA LEU A 456 -24.37 5.23 9.89
C LEU A 456 -24.75 6.22 10.99
N GLN A 457 -23.88 7.18 11.23
CA GLN A 457 -24.09 8.22 12.22
C GLN A 457 -24.35 9.54 11.52
N ASN A 458 -25.32 10.31 12.01
CA ASN A 458 -25.61 11.67 11.54
C ASN A 458 -25.25 12.67 12.63
N TYR A 459 -24.37 13.61 12.31
CA TYR A 459 -24.02 14.74 13.15
C TYR A 459 -24.29 16.04 12.39
N ASN A 460 -25.47 16.63 12.62
CA ASN A 460 -25.87 17.91 12.04
C ASN A 460 -25.75 17.97 10.50
N GLY A 461 -26.11 16.89 9.80
CA GLY A 461 -26.06 16.81 8.33
C GLY A 461 -24.74 16.31 7.76
N ASN A 462 -23.77 15.98 8.62
CA ASN A 462 -22.58 15.21 8.24
C ASN A 462 -22.79 13.76 8.64
N TYR A 463 -22.66 12.86 7.66
CA TYR A 463 -22.84 11.44 7.90
C TYR A 463 -21.48 10.74 8.06
N SER A 464 -21.39 9.78 8.96
CA SER A 464 -20.23 8.88 9.08
C SER A 464 -20.71 7.45 8.89
N ALA A 465 -20.18 6.77 7.88
CA ALA A 465 -20.44 5.36 7.61
C ALA A 465 -19.32 4.53 8.22
N THR A 466 -19.66 3.60 9.11
CA THR A 466 -18.68 2.70 9.72
C THR A 466 -19.08 1.24 9.61
N VAL A 467 -18.08 0.38 9.39
CA VAL A 467 -18.23 -1.07 9.51
C VAL A 467 -17.22 -1.51 10.55
N ARG A 468 -17.67 -2.04 11.68
CA ARG A 468 -16.77 -2.39 12.80
C ARG A 468 -17.36 -3.47 13.69
N LEU A 469 -16.50 -4.08 14.50
CA LEU A 469 -16.94 -4.86 15.65
C LEU A 469 -17.45 -3.96 16.74
N LEU A 470 -18.52 -4.40 17.39
CA LEU A 470 -19.21 -3.68 18.44
C LEU A 470 -18.76 -4.23 19.78
N ASN A 471 -18.38 -3.33 20.69
CA ASN A 471 -18.08 -3.69 22.07
C ASN A 471 -19.37 -3.86 22.89
N ASP A 472 -19.26 -4.37 24.13
CA ASP A 472 -20.43 -4.63 24.98
C ASP A 472 -21.26 -3.36 25.23
N SER A 473 -20.62 -2.19 25.31
CA SER A 473 -21.31 -0.91 25.46
C SER A 473 -22.04 -0.52 24.18
N ASP A 474 -21.45 -0.71 23.00
CA ASP A 474 -22.11 -0.42 21.72
C ASP A 474 -23.35 -1.31 21.57
N VAL A 475 -23.22 -2.61 21.86
CA VAL A 475 -24.33 -3.56 21.77
C VAL A 475 -25.43 -3.22 22.76
N PHE A 476 -25.09 -2.92 24.02
CA PHE A 476 -26.10 -2.53 25.01
C PHE A 476 -26.88 -1.28 24.60
N GLN A 477 -26.21 -0.27 24.02
CA GLN A 477 -26.88 0.94 23.54
C GLN A 477 -27.80 0.64 22.35
N ILE A 478 -27.37 -0.21 21.42
CA ILE A 478 -28.17 -0.62 20.26
C ILE A 478 -29.35 -1.48 20.70
N GLU A 479 -29.13 -2.43 21.62
CA GLU A 479 -30.19 -3.32 22.12
C GLU A 479 -31.29 -2.56 22.85
N LYS A 480 -30.92 -1.54 23.63
CA LYS A 480 -31.89 -0.65 24.27
C LYS A 480 -32.80 0.05 23.26
N GLN A 481 -32.30 0.36 22.06
CA GLN A 481 -33.12 0.98 21.00
C GLN A 481 -34.15 0.00 20.42
N PHE A 482 -33.87 -1.31 20.38
CA PHE A 482 -34.87 -2.31 19.94
C PHE A 482 -36.07 -2.37 20.90
N ASP A 483 -35.84 -2.23 22.20
CA ASP A 483 -36.89 -2.32 23.23
C ASP A 483 -37.75 -1.05 23.31
N GLU A 484 -37.22 0.10 22.89
CA GLU A 484 -37.91 1.40 22.94
C GLU A 484 -38.82 1.69 21.72
N ASN A 485 -39.08 0.69 20.85
CA ASN A 485 -39.75 0.86 19.54
C ASN A 485 -39.02 1.81 18.56
N ASN A 486 -37.74 2.12 18.81
CA ASN A 486 -36.93 2.92 17.89
C ASN A 486 -36.36 2.01 16.79
N LEU A 487 -36.93 2.12 15.59
CA LEU A 487 -36.66 1.27 14.41
C LEU A 487 -35.32 1.56 13.70
N THR A 488 -34.39 2.28 14.34
CA THR A 488 -33.15 2.77 13.71
C THR A 488 -32.13 1.67 13.41
N PHE A 489 -32.27 0.50 14.04
CA PHE A 489 -31.41 -0.65 13.78
C PHE A 489 -32.17 -1.88 13.29
N MET A 490 -31.50 -2.68 12.47
CA MET A 490 -31.97 -3.98 12.00
C MET A 490 -31.09 -5.10 12.54
N ASN A 491 -31.64 -5.97 13.38
CA ASN A 491 -30.94 -7.19 13.79
C ASN A 491 -31.06 -8.26 12.68
N ALA A 492 -29.98 -8.54 11.97
CA ALA A 492 -29.92 -9.49 10.85
C ALA A 492 -29.42 -10.89 11.24
N SER A 493 -29.09 -11.12 12.52
CA SER A 493 -28.39 -12.31 12.98
C SER A 493 -29.07 -13.63 12.59
N ALA A 494 -30.40 -13.70 12.70
CA ALA A 494 -31.16 -14.92 12.38
C ALA A 494 -31.31 -15.19 10.87
N SER A 495 -31.04 -14.20 10.01
CA SER A 495 -31.16 -14.31 8.55
C SER A 495 -29.85 -14.77 7.90
N ILE A 496 -28.74 -14.77 8.64
CA ILE A 496 -27.41 -15.03 8.11
C ILE A 496 -27.08 -16.51 8.19
N LYS A 497 -26.50 -17.01 7.10
CA LYS A 497 -25.97 -18.37 6.99
C LYS A 497 -24.46 -18.31 6.95
N GLU A 498 -23.82 -19.14 7.74
CA GLU A 498 -22.37 -19.32 7.77
C GLU A 498 -21.88 -19.93 6.44
N ASN A 499 -20.63 -19.64 6.07
CA ASN A 499 -19.97 -20.10 4.84
C ASN A 499 -20.69 -19.70 3.54
N ILE A 500 -21.54 -18.67 3.58
CA ILE A 500 -22.23 -18.09 2.42
C ILE A 500 -21.95 -16.58 2.39
N TRP A 501 -21.71 -16.04 1.21
CA TRP A 501 -21.58 -14.60 1.02
C TRP A 501 -22.94 -13.91 1.12
N HIS A 502 -22.98 -12.84 1.91
CA HIS A 502 -24.14 -11.95 2.03
C HIS A 502 -23.73 -10.55 1.58
N ARG A 503 -24.67 -9.82 1.00
CA ARG A 503 -24.49 -8.42 0.62
C ARG A 503 -25.34 -7.53 1.51
N VAL A 504 -24.74 -6.46 2.02
CA VAL A 504 -25.41 -5.40 2.75
C VAL A 504 -25.40 -4.15 1.89
N VAL A 505 -26.54 -3.48 1.80
CA VAL A 505 -26.66 -2.15 1.22
C VAL A 505 -27.44 -1.29 2.19
N VAL A 506 -26.83 -0.22 2.70
CA VAL A 506 -27.46 0.79 3.53
C VAL A 506 -27.50 2.10 2.74
N LYS A 507 -28.68 2.67 2.54
CA LYS A 507 -28.86 3.95 1.83
C LYS A 507 -29.50 4.97 2.75
N VAL A 508 -29.09 6.22 2.57
CA VAL A 508 -29.75 7.37 3.20
C VAL A 508 -30.09 8.37 2.13
N SER A 509 -31.37 8.69 2.01
CA SER A 509 -31.89 9.62 1.00
C SER A 509 -32.84 10.61 1.66
N GLY A 510 -32.45 11.87 1.77
CA GLY A 510 -33.20 12.87 2.54
C GLY A 510 -33.39 12.46 4.01
N ASN A 511 -34.65 12.25 4.43
CA ASN A 511 -35.03 11.80 5.77
C ASN A 511 -35.40 10.31 5.81
N GLU A 512 -34.92 9.53 4.84
CA GLU A 512 -35.16 8.10 4.76
C GLU A 512 -33.85 7.32 4.87
N ILE A 513 -33.84 6.30 5.73
CA ILE A 513 -32.76 5.33 5.83
C ILE A 513 -33.33 3.97 5.44
N THR A 514 -32.70 3.32 4.47
CA THR A 514 -33.02 1.94 4.10
C THR A 514 -31.81 1.04 4.30
N ALA A 515 -32.04 -0.19 4.74
CA ALA A 515 -31.02 -1.22 4.62
C ALA A 515 -31.59 -2.54 4.10
N GLU A 516 -30.81 -3.16 3.23
CA GLU A 516 -31.11 -4.43 2.60
C GLU A 516 -30.00 -5.43 2.97
N LEU A 517 -30.41 -6.60 3.45
CA LEU A 517 -29.57 -7.79 3.52
C LEU A 517 -29.99 -8.73 2.40
N ARG A 518 -29.04 -9.06 1.53
CA ARG A 518 -29.22 -9.99 0.42
C ARG A 518 -28.33 -11.21 0.60
N GLY A 519 -28.85 -12.38 0.25
CA GLY A 519 -28.15 -13.64 0.30
C GLY A 519 -27.45 -13.98 -1.01
N GLU A 520 -27.12 -15.25 -1.17
CA GLU A 520 -26.57 -15.79 -2.41
C GLU A 520 -27.53 -15.54 -3.59
N HIS A 521 -26.96 -15.18 -4.75
CA HIS A 521 -27.70 -14.75 -5.95
C HIS A 521 -28.53 -13.46 -5.80
N ASP A 522 -28.18 -12.60 -4.85
CA ASP A 522 -28.79 -11.27 -4.66
C ASP A 522 -30.27 -11.31 -4.22
N GLY A 523 -30.74 -12.46 -3.73
CA GLY A 523 -32.08 -12.62 -3.18
C GLY A 523 -32.23 -11.85 -1.87
N LEU A 524 -33.28 -11.03 -1.75
CA LEU A 524 -33.56 -10.24 -0.55
C LEU A 524 -33.90 -11.15 0.64
N LEU A 525 -33.10 -11.09 1.71
CA LEU A 525 -33.32 -11.86 2.93
C LEU A 525 -34.09 -11.06 3.97
N LYS A 526 -33.77 -9.78 4.10
CA LYS A 526 -34.39 -8.88 5.06
C LYS A 526 -34.17 -7.44 4.62
N GLU A 527 -35.14 -6.59 4.88
CA GLU A 527 -35.11 -5.17 4.55
C GLU A 527 -35.70 -4.37 5.70
N PHE A 528 -35.24 -3.15 5.89
CA PHE A 528 -35.96 -2.15 6.67
C PHE A 528 -35.85 -0.78 6.02
N ALA A 529 -36.89 0.03 6.20
CA ALA A 529 -36.94 1.41 5.78
C ALA A 529 -37.53 2.25 6.92
N VAL A 530 -36.86 3.34 7.28
CA VAL A 530 -37.32 4.31 8.28
C VAL A 530 -37.44 5.65 7.59
N SER A 531 -38.63 6.26 7.67
CA SER A 531 -38.91 7.61 7.19
C SER A 531 -39.61 8.41 8.28
N GLY A 532 -39.23 9.68 8.47
CA GLY A 532 -39.96 10.61 9.36
C GLY A 532 -39.09 11.54 10.21
N GLU A 533 -39.76 12.37 11.02
CA GLU A 533 -39.15 13.28 12.03
C GLU A 533 -38.48 12.52 13.20
N THR A 534 -38.60 11.19 13.24
CA THR A 534 -38.02 10.30 14.26
C THR A 534 -36.53 9.98 14.08
N LEU A 535 -35.83 10.66 13.15
CA LEU A 535 -34.36 10.62 13.02
C LEU A 535 -33.66 11.46 14.11
N ASP A 536 -34.25 11.59 15.30
CA ASP A 536 -33.56 12.11 16.50
C ASP A 536 -32.46 11.15 17.00
N GLY A 537 -32.45 9.90 16.49
CA GLY A 537 -31.34 8.98 16.67
C GLY A 537 -30.15 9.37 15.81
N ASN A 538 -29.06 9.83 16.44
CA ASN A 538 -27.79 10.13 15.78
C ASN A 538 -27.12 8.90 15.11
N GLU A 539 -27.68 7.70 15.25
CA GLU A 539 -27.12 6.46 14.72
C GLU A 539 -28.21 5.50 14.22
N SER A 540 -27.95 4.85 13.09
CA SER A 540 -28.81 3.82 12.50
C SER A 540 -27.95 2.76 11.83
N GLY A 541 -28.44 1.54 11.66
CA GLY A 541 -27.60 0.51 11.04
C GLY A 541 -28.10 -0.92 11.07
N LEU A 542 -27.22 -1.81 10.63
CA LEU A 542 -27.41 -3.25 10.67
C LEU A 542 -26.58 -3.83 11.81
N LEU A 543 -27.20 -4.64 12.66
CA LEU A 543 -26.54 -5.40 13.72
C LEU A 543 -26.50 -6.88 13.33
N ILE A 544 -25.31 -7.49 13.38
CA ILE A 544 -25.10 -8.90 13.08
C ILE A 544 -24.34 -9.55 14.22
N SER A 545 -24.91 -10.61 14.79
CA SER A 545 -24.23 -11.50 15.72
C SER A 545 -23.44 -12.55 14.95
N CYS A 546 -22.17 -12.74 15.30
CA CYS A 546 -21.31 -13.84 14.92
C CYS A 546 -20.92 -14.66 16.16
N ASN A 547 -20.24 -15.78 15.98
CA ASN A 547 -19.70 -16.59 17.08
C ASN A 547 -18.22 -16.19 17.31
N PRO A 548 -17.69 -16.22 18.55
CA PRO A 548 -16.33 -15.77 18.85
C PRO A 548 -15.24 -16.56 18.10
N ASP A 549 -15.55 -17.76 17.63
CA ASP A 549 -14.61 -18.66 16.93
C ASP A 549 -14.68 -18.57 15.40
N THR A 550 -15.32 -17.52 14.88
CA THR A 550 -15.50 -17.32 13.45
C THR A 550 -14.44 -16.40 12.85
N PHE A 551 -14.07 -16.69 11.60
CA PHE A 551 -13.38 -15.71 10.76
C PHE A 551 -14.45 -14.89 10.05
N LEU A 552 -14.35 -13.58 10.17
CA LEU A 552 -15.22 -12.66 9.44
C LEU A 552 -14.42 -12.07 8.29
N ALA A 553 -14.92 -12.17 7.07
CA ALA A 553 -14.26 -11.57 5.92
C ALA A 553 -15.19 -10.65 5.14
N PHE A 554 -14.61 -9.57 4.61
CA PHE A 554 -15.29 -8.55 3.83
C PHE A 554 -14.61 -8.32 2.49
N LYS A 555 -15.40 -8.00 1.46
CA LYS A 555 -14.93 -7.48 0.17
C LYS A 555 -15.93 -6.46 -0.38
N ASN A 556 -15.53 -5.73 -1.41
CA ASN A 556 -16.40 -4.76 -2.09
C ASN A 556 -17.02 -3.70 -1.15
N LEU A 557 -16.33 -3.35 -0.06
CA LEU A 557 -16.77 -2.28 0.82
C LEU A 557 -16.66 -0.95 0.08
N LYS A 558 -17.80 -0.27 -0.08
CA LYS A 558 -17.92 0.97 -0.85
C LYS A 558 -18.85 1.95 -0.16
N VAL A 559 -18.49 3.21 -0.25
CA VAL A 559 -19.32 4.34 0.15
C VAL A 559 -19.45 5.27 -1.04
N VAL A 560 -20.68 5.53 -1.46
CA VAL A 560 -20.97 6.35 -2.64
C VAL A 560 -21.89 7.49 -2.24
N ASN A 561 -21.54 8.72 -2.63
CA ASN A 561 -22.46 9.84 -2.61
C ASN A 561 -23.24 9.83 -3.95
N LEU A 562 -24.55 9.60 -3.88
CA LEU A 562 -25.43 9.44 -5.03
C LEU A 562 -25.73 10.77 -5.75
N ASP A 563 -25.49 11.91 -5.09
CA ASP A 563 -25.65 13.23 -5.69
C ASP A 563 -24.42 13.65 -6.53
N GLN A 564 -23.29 12.96 -6.37
CA GLN A 564 -22.12 13.20 -7.20
C GLN A 564 -22.23 12.43 -8.53
N PRO A 565 -22.02 13.08 -9.69
CA PRO A 565 -21.94 12.37 -10.95
C PRO A 565 -20.82 11.31 -10.88
N PRO A 566 -20.99 10.14 -11.51
CA PRO A 566 -19.94 9.13 -11.52
C PRO A 566 -18.65 9.75 -12.06
N LYS A 567 -17.56 9.69 -11.27
CA LYS A 567 -16.23 10.14 -11.73
C LYS A 567 -15.90 9.38 -13.01
N SER A 568 -15.77 10.09 -14.12
CA SER A 568 -15.29 9.53 -15.38
C SER A 568 -13.85 9.06 -15.21
N VAL A 569 -13.55 7.84 -15.66
CA VAL A 569 -12.27 7.14 -15.49
C VAL A 569 -11.10 7.76 -16.28
N ASP A 570 -11.32 8.81 -17.06
CA ASP A 570 -10.28 9.34 -17.98
C ASP A 570 -9.67 10.71 -17.61
N ASP A 571 -10.08 11.37 -16.52
CA ASP A 571 -9.48 12.66 -16.13
C ASP A 571 -8.61 12.54 -14.88
N VAL A 572 -7.40 11.98 -15.07
CA VAL A 572 -6.27 12.38 -14.24
C VAL A 572 -5.97 13.83 -14.59
N HIS A 573 -6.59 14.74 -13.83
CA HIS A 573 -6.21 16.15 -13.84
C HIS A 573 -4.70 16.22 -13.50
N LEU A 574 -3.89 16.47 -14.52
CA LEU A 574 -2.53 16.97 -14.37
C LEU A 574 -2.56 18.11 -13.36
N PRO A 575 -1.81 18.06 -12.26
CA PRO A 575 -1.67 19.24 -11.43
C PRO A 575 -0.97 20.30 -12.29
N GLU A 576 -1.66 21.41 -12.56
CA GLU A 576 -1.12 22.64 -13.18
C GLU A 576 -0.02 23.32 -12.32
N ARG A 577 0.73 22.55 -11.52
CA ARG A 577 1.91 23.03 -10.79
C ARG A 577 3.16 23.14 -11.66
N GLY A 578 3.12 22.71 -12.93
CA GLY A 578 4.24 22.78 -13.86
C GLY A 578 4.59 24.21 -14.32
N LEU A 579 3.60 25.11 -14.43
CA LEU A 579 3.85 26.48 -14.90
C LEU A 579 4.47 27.39 -13.83
N GLU A 580 4.11 27.22 -12.55
CA GLU A 580 4.63 28.08 -11.49
C GLU A 580 6.12 27.83 -11.18
N LEU A 581 6.59 26.59 -11.38
CA LEU A 581 8.01 26.24 -11.27
C LEU A 581 8.82 26.82 -12.44
N LEU A 582 8.25 26.87 -13.64
CA LEU A 582 8.92 27.43 -14.83
C LEU A 582 9.08 28.95 -14.69
N VAL A 583 8.09 29.65 -14.13
CA VAL A 583 8.18 31.07 -13.78
C VAL A 583 9.26 31.31 -12.71
N SER A 584 9.31 30.46 -11.67
CA SER A 584 10.31 30.56 -10.61
C SER A 584 11.74 30.32 -11.12
N TYR A 585 11.92 29.37 -12.05
CA TYR A 585 13.21 29.05 -12.66
C TYR A 585 13.70 30.14 -13.62
N VAL A 586 12.79 30.71 -14.43
CA VAL A 586 13.10 31.85 -15.31
C VAL A 586 13.46 33.09 -14.50
N MET A 587 12.76 33.35 -13.39
CA MET A 587 13.08 34.45 -12.47
C MET A 587 14.45 34.26 -11.80
N PHE A 588 14.81 33.03 -11.43
CA PHE A 588 16.13 32.72 -10.87
C PHE A 588 17.27 32.90 -11.88
N LEU A 589 17.06 32.49 -13.14
CA LEU A 589 18.04 32.71 -14.23
C LEU A 589 18.22 34.20 -14.55
N MET A 590 17.14 35.00 -14.53
CA MET A 590 17.23 36.46 -14.67
C MET A 590 18.01 37.10 -13.51
N LEU A 591 17.82 36.60 -12.28
CA LEU A 591 18.55 37.09 -11.11
C LEU A 591 20.06 36.79 -11.21
N LEU A 592 20.43 35.59 -11.65
CA LEU A 592 21.82 35.22 -11.90
C LEU A 592 22.47 36.07 -13.00
N GLY A 593 21.72 36.36 -14.08
CA GLY A 593 22.16 37.29 -15.13
C GLY A 593 22.45 38.69 -14.61
N LEU A 594 21.57 39.23 -13.76
CA LEU A 594 21.74 40.55 -13.13
C LEU A 594 22.94 40.59 -12.16
N VAL A 595 23.15 39.53 -11.37
CA VAL A 595 24.32 39.41 -10.50
C VAL A 595 25.62 39.33 -11.32
N GLY A 596 25.62 38.56 -12.41
CA GLY A 596 26.75 38.48 -13.34
C GLY A 596 27.10 39.84 -13.98
N ALA A 597 26.09 40.59 -14.38
CA ALA A 597 26.23 41.95 -14.92
C ALA A 597 26.76 42.95 -13.87
N ALA A 598 26.26 42.86 -12.62
CA ALA A 598 26.74 43.70 -11.53
C ALA A 598 28.21 43.41 -11.17
N ILE A 599 28.62 42.13 -11.17
CA ILE A 599 30.01 41.72 -10.93
C ILE A 599 30.94 42.22 -12.06
N THR A 600 30.51 42.12 -13.32
CA THR A 600 31.30 42.65 -14.45
C THR A 600 31.39 44.18 -14.40
N TYR A 601 30.30 44.88 -14.06
CA TYR A 601 30.32 46.34 -13.87
C TYR A 601 31.28 46.77 -12.75
N LEU A 602 31.24 46.09 -11.59
CA LEU A 602 32.16 46.36 -10.48
C LEU A 602 33.62 46.03 -10.81
N ARG A 603 33.87 44.97 -11.58
CA ARG A 603 35.23 44.64 -12.08
C ARG A 603 35.74 45.69 -13.08
N LYS A 604 34.87 46.24 -13.93
CA LYS A 604 35.22 47.31 -14.87
C LYS A 604 35.52 48.62 -14.13
N GLY A 605 34.73 48.97 -13.11
CA GLY A 605 34.98 50.12 -12.25
C GLY A 605 36.29 50.04 -11.44
N LYS A 606 36.68 48.84 -10.99
CA LYS A 606 37.98 48.61 -10.33
C LYS A 606 39.18 48.71 -11.28
N ARG A 607 39.01 48.41 -12.58
CA ARG A 607 40.08 48.61 -13.58
C ARG A 607 40.27 50.08 -13.93
N VAL A 608 39.20 50.86 -13.99
CA VAL A 608 39.29 52.31 -14.25
C VAL A 608 39.97 53.03 -13.07
N ARG A 609 39.66 52.69 -11.82
CA ARG A 609 40.34 53.27 -10.64
C ARG A 609 41.81 52.83 -10.45
N LYS A 610 42.26 51.79 -11.16
CA LYS A 610 43.68 51.39 -11.19
C LYS A 610 44.47 52.09 -12.31
N ALA A 611 43.80 52.80 -13.21
CA ALA A 611 44.42 53.56 -14.29
C ALA A 611 44.56 55.08 -13.95
N GLU A 612 44.00 55.53 -12.83
CA GLU A 612 44.07 56.92 -12.34
C GLU A 612 44.87 57.06 -11.02
N LEU A 613 45.70 56.07 -10.69
CA LEU A 613 46.60 56.08 -9.54
C LEU A 613 48.04 55.81 -9.96
#